data_AF-A0A6N9TPJ6-F1
#
_entry.id   AF-A0A6N9TPJ6-F1
#
_cell.length_a   1.000
_cell.length_b   1.000
_cell.length_c   1.000
_cell.angle_alpha   90.00
_cell.angle_beta   90.00
_cell.angle_gamma   90.00
#
_symmetry.space_group_name_H-M   'P 1'
#
loop_
_entity.id
_entity.type
_entity.pdbx_description
1 polymer ?
#
loop_
_entity_poly.entity_id
_entity_poly.type
_entity_poly.pdbx_seq_one_letter_code
_entity_poly.pdbx_strand_id
1 'polypeptide(L)'
;MEGSTARPTSVTVIAWFWIANGVLLVLGALMGLAVRSVVPEMPMGAPVGLPPDVAGVMGEMETLFRHVRAISVVQGLLGVLAVVAGAAFLRLRPWSRGVLEGLSWLSLLSTLAFGVFWMRGWSVMTGAAAPGPGMPVDMDTFRWVGLVAGGVITLLFAVPFAVVIRYLRGATIRAAVAGDSAGQGA
;
A
#
# COMPACT_ATOMS: atom_id res chain seq x y z
N MET A 1 -6.94 27.30 35.99
CA MET A 1 -7.84 26.54 35.10
C MET A 1 -6.98 25.59 34.32
N GLU A 2 -6.88 24.33 34.78
CA GLU A 2 -6.21 23.26 34.04
C GLU A 2 -7.03 22.98 32.79
N GLY A 3 -6.67 23.61 31.69
CA GLY A 3 -7.22 23.26 30.39
C GLY A 3 -6.72 21.87 30.05
N SER A 4 -7.54 20.85 30.33
CA SER A 4 -7.34 19.49 29.82
C SER A 4 -7.08 19.61 28.32
N THR A 5 -5.85 19.34 27.91
CA THR A 5 -5.43 19.42 26.51
C THR A 5 -6.03 18.24 25.78
N ALA A 6 -7.31 18.38 25.41
CA ALA A 6 -8.04 17.38 24.68
C ALA A 6 -7.24 16.94 23.45
N ARG A 7 -7.10 15.62 23.28
CA ARG A 7 -6.36 15.04 22.15
C ARG A 7 -6.93 15.58 20.83
N PRO A 8 -6.11 16.14 19.92
CA PRO A 8 -6.60 16.62 18.64
C PRO A 8 -7.27 15.49 17.84
N THR A 9 -8.44 15.74 17.25
CA THR A 9 -9.19 14.74 16.46
C THR A 9 -8.34 14.12 15.34
N SER A 10 -7.46 14.91 14.73
CA SER A 10 -6.54 14.43 13.69
C SER A 10 -5.60 13.32 14.17
N VAL A 11 -5.15 13.36 15.43
CA VAL A 11 -4.30 12.29 16.01
C VAL A 11 -5.08 10.98 16.07
N THR A 12 -6.32 11.04 16.54
CA THR A 12 -7.21 9.87 16.63
C THR A 12 -7.49 9.27 15.27
N VAL A 13 -7.82 10.10 14.26
CA VAL A 13 -8.11 9.65 12.89
C VAL A 13 -6.88 9.00 12.25
N ILE A 14 -5.70 9.62 12.34
CA ILE A 14 -4.46 9.09 11.75
C ILE A 14 -4.06 7.77 12.42
N ALA A 15 -4.16 7.69 13.75
CA ALA A 15 -3.83 6.48 14.47
C ALA A 15 -4.74 5.32 14.06
N TRP A 16 -6.06 5.52 14.03
CA TRP A 16 -7.00 4.47 13.63
C TRP A 16 -6.86 4.07 12.17
N PHE A 17 -6.59 5.02 11.28
CA PHE A 17 -6.25 4.74 9.88
C PHE A 17 -5.06 3.76 9.79
N TRP A 18 -3.97 4.02 10.52
CA TRP A 18 -2.80 3.16 10.51
C TRP A 18 -2.99 1.83 11.25
N ILE A 19 -3.77 1.79 12.32
CA ILE A 19 -4.13 0.54 13.00
C ILE A 19 -4.93 -0.35 12.05
N ALA A 20 -5.98 0.18 11.41
CA ALA A 20 -6.79 -0.58 10.46
C ALA A 20 -5.95 -1.07 9.27
N ASN A 21 -5.13 -0.20 8.69
CA ASN A 21 -4.25 -0.56 7.57
C ASN A 21 -3.20 -1.61 8.00
N GLY A 22 -2.60 -1.46 9.18
CA GLY A 22 -1.65 -2.42 9.74
C GLY A 22 -2.26 -3.81 9.95
N VAL A 23 -3.50 -3.88 10.44
CA VAL A 23 -4.26 -5.15 10.54
C VAL A 23 -4.48 -5.76 9.16
N LEU A 24 -4.91 -4.97 8.17
CA LEU A 24 -5.09 -5.46 6.79
C LEU A 24 -3.77 -5.97 6.18
N LEU A 25 -2.64 -5.30 6.44
CA LEU A 25 -1.33 -5.74 5.99
C LEU A 25 -0.94 -7.09 6.60
N VAL A 26 -1.16 -7.29 7.90
CA VAL A 26 -0.91 -8.58 8.57
C VAL A 26 -1.82 -9.67 8.00
N LEU A 27 -3.11 -9.41 7.83
CA LEU A 27 -4.05 -10.38 7.24
C LEU A 27 -3.65 -10.75 5.80
N GLY A 28 -3.27 -9.75 4.99
CA GLY A 28 -2.78 -9.98 3.63
C GLY A 28 -1.48 -10.79 3.61
N ALA A 29 -0.56 -10.55 4.55
CA ALA A 29 0.67 -11.32 4.69
C ALA A 29 0.40 -12.79 5.04
N LEU A 30 -0.52 -13.03 5.99
CA LEU A 30 -0.95 -14.38 6.35
C LEU A 30 -1.61 -15.10 5.17
N MET A 31 -2.48 -14.39 4.43
CA MET A 31 -3.11 -14.95 3.23
C MET A 31 -2.08 -15.28 2.15
N GLY A 32 -1.10 -14.40 1.89
CA GLY A 32 -0.02 -14.65 0.94
C GLY A 32 0.82 -15.88 1.30
N LEU A 33 1.14 -16.06 2.59
CA LEU A 33 1.82 -17.26 3.09
C LEU A 33 0.94 -18.51 2.97
N ALA A 34 -0.36 -18.40 3.26
CA ALA A 34 -1.30 -19.52 3.13
C ALA A 34 -1.45 -19.97 1.67
N VAL A 35 -1.66 -19.04 0.73
CA VAL A 35 -1.74 -19.33 -0.70
C VAL A 35 -0.50 -20.08 -1.17
N ARG A 36 0.69 -19.66 -0.71
CA ARG A 36 1.94 -20.32 -1.05
C ARG A 36 2.06 -21.76 -0.54
N SER A 37 1.41 -22.08 0.58
CA SER A 37 1.39 -23.45 1.13
C SER A 37 0.43 -24.40 0.41
N VAL A 38 -0.64 -23.85 -0.19
CA VAL A 38 -1.68 -24.63 -0.88
C VAL A 38 -1.42 -24.75 -2.38
N VAL A 39 -0.85 -23.70 -2.98
CA VAL A 39 -0.51 -23.66 -4.40
C VAL A 39 0.99 -23.96 -4.53
N PRO A 40 1.39 -25.22 -4.82
CA PRO A 40 2.79 -25.54 -5.13
C PRO A 40 3.27 -24.67 -6.29
N GLU A 41 4.59 -24.56 -6.47
CA GLU A 41 5.18 -23.81 -7.59
C GLU A 41 4.55 -24.26 -8.91
N MET A 42 3.54 -23.53 -9.38
CA MET A 42 3.08 -23.66 -10.75
C MET A 42 4.25 -23.13 -11.57
N PRO A 43 4.80 -23.91 -12.51
CA PRO A 43 5.77 -23.39 -13.44
C PRO A 43 5.06 -22.32 -14.28
N MET A 44 5.16 -21.07 -13.82
CA MET A 44 4.74 -19.86 -14.52
C MET A 44 5.76 -19.51 -15.61
N GLY A 45 6.35 -20.54 -16.24
CA GLY A 45 7.19 -20.34 -17.41
C GLY A 45 6.33 -19.66 -18.47
N ALA A 46 6.82 -18.55 -19.01
CA ALA A 46 6.13 -17.85 -20.08
C ALA A 46 5.77 -18.85 -21.19
N PRO A 47 4.48 -18.98 -21.57
CA PRO A 47 4.09 -19.79 -22.70
C PRO A 47 4.98 -19.50 -23.91
N VAL A 48 5.50 -20.56 -24.53
CA VAL A 48 6.37 -20.44 -25.70
C VAL A 48 5.60 -19.71 -26.81
N GLY A 49 6.18 -18.64 -27.36
CA GLY A 49 5.59 -17.87 -28.45
C GLY A 49 4.84 -16.58 -28.05
N LEU A 50 4.93 -16.14 -26.80
CA LEU A 50 4.41 -14.83 -26.41
C LEU A 50 5.18 -13.67 -27.07
N PRO A 51 4.50 -12.56 -27.40
CA PRO A 51 5.15 -11.31 -27.78
C PRO A 51 6.20 -10.87 -26.74
N PRO A 52 7.34 -10.29 -27.16
CA PRO A 52 8.45 -9.96 -26.24
C PRO A 52 8.07 -9.03 -25.09
N ASP A 53 7.12 -8.12 -25.31
CA ASP A 53 6.60 -7.17 -24.32
C ASP A 53 5.74 -7.88 -23.25
N VAL A 54 4.88 -8.80 -23.66
CA VAL A 54 4.07 -9.63 -22.74
C VAL A 54 4.96 -10.56 -21.93
N ALA A 55 5.96 -11.18 -22.57
CA ALA A 55 6.94 -12.03 -21.91
C ALA A 55 7.70 -11.26 -20.82
N GLY A 56 8.06 -10.00 -21.08
CA GLY A 56 8.71 -9.13 -20.10
C GLY A 56 7.86 -8.90 -18.84
N VAL A 57 6.58 -8.55 -18.99
CA VAL A 57 5.67 -8.34 -17.84
C VAL A 57 5.45 -9.64 -17.06
N MET A 58 5.29 -10.77 -17.76
CA MET A 58 5.14 -12.08 -17.11
C MET A 58 6.39 -12.47 -16.32
N GLY A 59 7.59 -12.20 -16.84
CA GLY A 59 8.86 -12.43 -16.13
C GLY A 59 9.02 -11.55 -14.89
N GLU A 60 8.55 -10.29 -14.93
CA GLU A 60 8.50 -9.42 -13.76
C GLU A 60 7.55 -9.99 -12.69
N MET A 61 6.36 -10.46 -13.08
CA MET A 61 5.42 -11.12 -12.17
C MET A 61 6.00 -12.41 -11.57
N GLU A 62 6.64 -13.24 -12.39
CA GLU A 62 7.32 -14.46 -11.94
C GLU A 62 8.38 -14.14 -10.88
N THR A 63 9.16 -13.09 -11.10
CA THR A 63 10.18 -12.60 -10.15
C THR A 63 9.54 -12.20 -8.82
N LEU A 64 8.40 -11.49 -8.84
CA LEU A 64 7.66 -11.15 -7.63
C LEU A 64 7.13 -12.39 -6.91
N PHE A 65 6.55 -13.34 -7.64
CA PHE A 65 6.04 -14.60 -7.07
C PHE A 65 7.14 -15.45 -6.43
N ARG A 66 8.34 -15.47 -7.02
CA ARG A 66 9.51 -16.14 -6.43
C ARG A 66 9.88 -15.57 -5.06
N HIS A 67 9.65 -14.27 -4.86
CA HIS A 67 9.93 -13.57 -3.61
C HIS A 67 8.70 -13.41 -2.71
N VAL A 68 7.55 -14.03 -3.03
CA VAL A 68 6.29 -13.81 -2.30
C VAL A 68 6.40 -14.06 -0.80
N ARG A 69 7.23 -15.04 -0.38
CA ARG A 69 7.47 -15.32 1.04
C ARG A 69 8.19 -14.16 1.73
N ALA A 70 9.25 -13.64 1.13
CA ALA A 70 10.01 -12.51 1.67
C ALA A 70 9.13 -11.25 1.72
N ILE A 71 8.39 -10.99 0.63
CA ILE A 71 7.43 -9.88 0.54
C ILE A 71 6.37 -9.99 1.64
N SER A 72 5.79 -11.18 1.84
CA SER A 72 4.77 -11.41 2.87
C SER A 72 5.32 -11.22 4.29
N VAL A 73 6.55 -11.68 4.57
CA VAL A 73 7.20 -11.45 5.88
C VAL A 73 7.42 -9.95 6.10
N VAL A 74 7.99 -9.25 5.13
CA VAL A 74 8.19 -7.78 5.23
C VAL A 74 6.85 -7.06 5.41
N GLN A 75 5.83 -7.44 4.65
CA GLN A 75 4.48 -6.89 4.78
C GLN A 75 3.90 -7.11 6.18
N GLY A 76 4.05 -8.30 6.75
CA GLY A 76 3.60 -8.62 8.10
C GLY A 76 4.34 -7.79 9.17
N LEU A 77 5.66 -7.65 9.06
CA LEU A 77 6.47 -6.83 9.96
C LEU A 77 6.07 -5.35 9.90
N LEU A 78 5.87 -4.81 8.69
CA LEU A 78 5.38 -3.44 8.50
C LEU A 78 3.98 -3.26 9.06
N GLY A 79 3.09 -4.25 8.90
CA GLY A 79 1.75 -4.23 9.47
C GLY A 79 1.75 -4.19 11.00
N VAL A 80 2.58 -5.03 11.64
CA VAL A 80 2.76 -5.00 13.10
C VAL A 80 3.33 -3.65 13.55
N LEU A 81 4.36 -3.14 12.88
CA LEU A 81 4.94 -1.83 13.17
C LEU A 81 3.91 -0.71 13.06
N ALA A 82 3.05 -0.75 12.03
CA ALA A 82 1.96 0.21 11.85
C ALA A 82 0.95 0.19 13.00
N VAL A 83 0.52 -1.00 13.45
CA VAL A 83 -0.40 -1.14 14.60
C VAL A 83 0.23 -0.61 15.88
N VAL A 84 1.48 -1.01 16.16
CA VAL A 84 2.21 -0.58 17.37
C VAL A 84 2.44 0.93 17.36
N ALA A 85 2.88 1.49 16.23
CA ALA A 85 3.09 2.93 16.07
C ALA A 85 1.75 3.69 16.18
N GLY A 86 0.66 3.21 15.58
CA GLY A 86 -0.66 3.82 15.70
C GLY A 86 -1.17 3.84 17.15
N ALA A 87 -1.05 2.72 17.87
CA ALA A 87 -1.41 2.65 19.28
C ALA A 87 -0.53 3.56 20.16
N ALA A 88 0.78 3.63 19.87
CA ALA A 88 1.70 4.55 20.55
C ALA A 88 1.40 6.03 20.23
N PHE A 89 0.93 6.32 19.02
CA PHE A 89 0.55 7.66 18.59
C PHE A 89 -0.73 8.16 19.27
N LEU A 90 -1.69 7.27 19.58
CA LEU A 90 -2.80 7.59 20.48
C LEU A 90 -2.28 8.03 21.85
N ARG A 91 -1.19 7.43 22.33
CA ARG A 91 -0.52 7.82 23.59
C ARG A 91 0.49 8.96 23.42
N LEU A 92 0.44 9.70 22.30
CA LEU A 92 1.29 10.84 21.99
C LEU A 92 2.80 10.58 22.09
N ARG A 93 3.24 9.32 21.96
CA ARG A 93 4.67 8.98 22.08
C ARG A 93 5.49 9.63 20.95
N PRO A 94 6.61 10.32 21.23
CA PRO A 94 7.33 11.12 20.25
C PRO A 94 7.89 10.34 19.06
N TRP A 95 8.38 9.12 19.29
CA TRP A 95 8.92 8.27 18.22
C TRP A 95 7.87 7.82 17.21
N SER A 96 6.60 7.69 17.64
CA SER A 96 5.52 7.14 16.80
C SER A 96 5.20 8.03 15.61
N ARG A 97 5.30 9.36 15.77
CA ARG A 97 5.12 10.32 14.67
C ARG A 97 6.10 10.06 13.52
N GLY A 98 7.38 9.89 13.85
CA GLY A 98 8.43 9.65 12.85
C GLY A 98 8.22 8.32 12.11
N VAL A 99 7.82 7.27 12.83
CA VAL A 99 7.51 5.96 12.23
C VAL A 99 6.31 6.06 11.30
N LEU A 100 5.20 6.66 11.73
CA LEU A 100 4.00 6.80 10.89
C LEU A 100 4.25 7.69 9.66
N GLU A 101 5.10 8.73 9.79
CA GLU A 101 5.50 9.57 8.66
C GLU A 101 6.33 8.76 7.65
N GLY A 102 7.30 7.97 8.12
CA GLY A 102 8.10 7.08 7.28
C GLY A 102 7.26 6.01 6.57
N LEU A 103 6.34 5.36 7.31
CA LEU A 103 5.41 4.38 6.73
C LEU A 103 4.49 5.02 5.70
N SER A 104 4.02 6.26 5.92
CA SER A 104 3.19 6.98 4.95
C SER A 104 3.94 7.27 3.65
N TRP A 105 5.21 7.67 3.74
CA TRP A 105 6.05 7.84 2.55
C TRP A 105 6.28 6.53 1.81
N LEU A 106 6.62 5.47 2.53
CA LEU A 106 6.81 4.15 1.95
C LEU A 106 5.54 3.68 1.23
N SER A 107 4.38 3.74 1.90
CA SER A 107 3.10 3.36 1.31
C SER A 107 2.74 4.22 0.10
N LEU A 108 2.95 5.53 0.14
CA LEU A 108 2.70 6.42 -0.99
C LEU A 108 3.55 6.02 -2.21
N LEU A 109 4.86 5.85 -2.02
CA LEU A 109 5.78 5.44 -3.08
C LEU A 109 5.41 4.06 -3.64
N SER A 110 5.13 3.09 -2.76
CA SER A 110 4.71 1.75 -3.15
C SER A 110 3.39 1.75 -3.93
N THR A 111 2.39 2.54 -3.51
CA THR A 111 1.10 2.69 -4.21
C THR A 111 1.29 3.27 -5.61
N LEU A 112 2.10 4.33 -5.75
CA LEU A 112 2.37 4.93 -7.06
C LEU A 112 3.15 3.97 -7.97
N ALA A 113 4.19 3.32 -7.46
CA ALA A 113 4.97 2.34 -8.22
C ALA A 113 4.10 1.15 -8.67
N PHE A 114 3.27 0.62 -7.78
CA PHE A 114 2.33 -0.46 -8.09
C PHE A 114 1.29 -0.02 -9.13
N GLY A 115 0.75 1.20 -9.01
CA GLY A 115 -0.19 1.75 -9.98
C GLY A 115 0.41 1.83 -11.39
N VAL A 116 1.64 2.33 -11.51
CA VAL A 116 2.37 2.38 -12.79
C VAL A 116 2.62 0.97 -13.34
N PHE A 117 3.11 0.05 -12.50
CA PHE A 117 3.34 -1.35 -12.86
C PHE A 117 2.05 -2.01 -13.37
N TRP A 118 0.95 -1.84 -12.65
CA TRP A 118 -0.35 -2.41 -13.00
C TRP A 118 -0.88 -1.84 -14.32
N MET A 119 -0.83 -0.52 -14.51
CA MET A 119 -1.29 0.13 -15.74
C MET A 119 -0.45 -0.30 -16.95
N ARG A 120 0.88 -0.42 -16.79
CA ARG A 120 1.76 -0.97 -17.83
C ARG A 120 1.36 -2.40 -18.17
N GLY A 121 1.21 -3.27 -17.17
CA GLY A 121 0.79 -4.66 -17.36
C GLY A 121 -0.54 -4.75 -18.08
N TRP A 122 -1.54 -3.98 -17.63
CA TRP A 122 -2.86 -3.91 -18.28
C TRP A 122 -2.75 -3.48 -19.75
N SER A 123 -2.00 -2.42 -20.03
CA SER A 123 -1.79 -1.91 -21.38
C SER A 123 -1.14 -2.93 -22.30
N VAL A 124 -0.12 -3.65 -21.81
CA VAL A 124 0.60 -4.67 -22.59
C VAL A 124 -0.30 -5.88 -22.85
N MET A 125 -0.96 -6.41 -21.82
CA MET A 125 -1.82 -7.59 -21.96
C MET A 125 -3.03 -7.34 -22.87
N THR A 126 -3.67 -6.18 -22.75
CA THR A 126 -4.82 -5.81 -23.59
C THR A 126 -4.41 -5.42 -25.01
N GLY A 127 -3.23 -4.82 -25.20
CA GLY A 127 -2.70 -4.50 -26.53
C GLY A 127 -2.26 -5.72 -27.32
N ALA A 128 -1.77 -6.77 -26.64
CA ALA A 128 -1.38 -8.02 -27.27
C ALA A 128 -2.56 -8.98 -27.52
N ALA A 129 -3.73 -8.72 -26.93
CA ALA A 129 -4.92 -9.54 -27.12
C ALA A 129 -5.52 -9.30 -28.50
N ALA A 130 -5.33 -10.24 -29.43
CA ALA A 130 -6.06 -10.21 -30.69
C ALA A 130 -7.58 -10.34 -30.41
N PRO A 131 -8.45 -9.56 -31.07
CA PRO A 131 -9.88 -9.77 -30.97
C PRO A 131 -10.20 -11.17 -31.50
N GLY A 132 -10.50 -12.08 -30.58
CA GLY A 132 -10.89 -13.45 -30.92
C GLY A 132 -12.22 -13.43 -31.67
N PRO A 133 -12.45 -14.38 -32.61
CA PRO A 133 -13.75 -14.52 -33.27
C PRO A 133 -14.86 -14.64 -32.22
N GLY A 134 -15.79 -13.68 -32.20
CA GLY A 134 -16.93 -13.67 -31.29
C GLY A 134 -16.77 -12.88 -29.98
N MET A 135 -15.66 -12.16 -29.76
CA MET A 135 -15.60 -11.20 -28.65
C MET A 135 -16.37 -9.91 -29.02
N PRO A 136 -17.46 -9.56 -28.31
CA PRO A 136 -18.25 -8.36 -28.58
C PRO A 136 -17.61 -7.07 -28.03
N VAL A 137 -16.37 -7.14 -27.55
CA VAL A 137 -15.70 -6.05 -26.84
C VAL A 137 -14.60 -5.47 -27.71
N ASP A 138 -14.67 -4.16 -27.92
CA ASP A 138 -13.57 -3.38 -28.48
C ASP A 138 -12.41 -3.31 -27.48
N MET A 139 -11.29 -3.95 -27.85
CA MET A 139 -10.10 -4.06 -27.00
C MET A 139 -9.44 -2.71 -26.73
N ASP A 140 -9.53 -1.75 -27.66
CA ASP A 140 -8.96 -0.42 -27.46
C ASP A 140 -9.77 0.35 -26.41
N THR A 141 -11.10 0.31 -26.51
CA THR A 141 -11.98 0.88 -25.48
C THR A 141 -11.74 0.21 -24.13
N PHE A 142 -11.65 -1.12 -24.07
CA PHE A 142 -11.40 -1.86 -22.84
C PHE A 142 -10.05 -1.51 -22.19
N ARG A 143 -9.00 -1.36 -23.01
CA ARG A 143 -7.68 -0.90 -22.57
C ARG A 143 -7.76 0.47 -21.91
N TRP A 144 -8.40 1.45 -22.56
CA TRP A 144 -8.53 2.80 -22.02
C TRP A 144 -9.34 2.86 -20.74
N VAL A 145 -10.46 2.13 -20.67
CA VAL A 145 -11.27 2.04 -19.44
C VAL A 145 -10.43 1.51 -18.29
N GLY A 146 -9.67 0.43 -18.50
CA GLY A 146 -8.81 -0.12 -17.46
C GLY A 146 -7.67 0.83 -17.05
N LEU A 147 -7.05 1.55 -17.98
CA LEU A 147 -6.03 2.56 -17.66
C LEU A 147 -6.58 3.70 -16.82
N VAL A 148 -7.74 4.26 -17.20
CA VAL A 148 -8.39 5.34 -16.44
C VAL A 148 -8.81 4.84 -15.06
N ALA A 149 -9.44 3.66 -14.99
CA ALA A 149 -9.82 3.05 -13.72
C ALA A 149 -8.61 2.80 -12.82
N GLY A 150 -7.51 2.26 -13.36
CA GLY A 150 -6.26 2.04 -12.63
C GLY A 150 -5.66 3.33 -12.09
N GLY A 151 -5.67 4.41 -12.88
CA GLY A 151 -5.21 5.73 -12.45
C GLY A 151 -6.06 6.30 -11.31
N VAL A 152 -7.39 6.25 -11.45
CA VAL A 152 -8.33 6.71 -10.42
C VAL A 152 -8.17 5.92 -9.12
N ILE A 153 -8.09 4.59 -9.20
CA ILE A 153 -7.88 3.72 -8.02
C ILE A 153 -6.54 4.05 -7.36
N THR A 154 -5.47 4.21 -8.14
CA THR A 154 -4.15 4.58 -7.62
C THR A 154 -4.21 5.90 -6.85
N LEU A 155 -4.84 6.93 -7.42
CA LEU A 155 -5.00 8.23 -6.75
C LEU A 155 -5.87 8.14 -5.50
N LEU A 156 -6.95 7.36 -5.54
CA LEU A 156 -7.83 7.13 -4.40
C LEU A 156 -7.07 6.57 -3.19
N PHE A 157 -6.10 5.68 -3.42
CA PHE A 157 -5.24 5.14 -2.35
C PHE A 157 -4.06 6.06 -2.00
N ALA A 158 -3.48 6.78 -2.96
CA ALA A 158 -2.32 7.65 -2.74
C ALA A 158 -2.66 8.93 -1.95
N VAL A 159 -3.82 9.55 -2.24
CA VAL A 159 -4.22 10.83 -1.64
C VAL A 159 -4.31 10.78 -0.11
N PRO A 160 -4.93 9.77 0.52
CA PRO A 160 -4.94 9.64 1.97
C PRO A 160 -3.55 9.67 2.61
N PHE A 161 -2.56 8.98 2.02
CA PHE A 161 -1.19 8.99 2.54
C PHE A 161 -0.55 10.38 2.43
N ALA A 162 -0.74 11.08 1.31
CA ALA A 162 -0.27 12.46 1.15
C ALA A 162 -0.89 13.41 2.18
N VAL A 163 -2.19 13.26 2.46
CA VAL A 163 -2.90 14.02 3.50
C VAL A 163 -2.34 13.72 4.89
N VAL A 164 -2.15 12.44 5.23
CA VAL A 164 -1.56 12.01 6.51
C VAL A 164 -0.16 12.61 6.70
N ILE A 165 0.71 12.55 5.68
CA ILE A 165 2.05 13.16 5.71
C ILE A 165 1.95 14.66 6.02
N ARG A 166 1.05 15.38 5.32
CA ARG A 166 0.84 16.81 5.55
C ARG A 166 0.43 17.09 7.00
N TYR A 167 -0.49 16.32 7.56
CA TYR A 167 -0.93 16.49 8.96
C TYR A 167 0.17 16.15 9.96
N LEU A 168 0.91 15.05 9.78
CA LEU A 168 2.01 14.63 10.66
C LEU A 168 3.14 15.66 10.74
N ARG A 169 3.34 16.45 9.67
CA ARG A 169 4.31 17.56 9.61
C ARG A 169 3.75 18.89 10.15
N GLY A 170 2.44 18.97 10.40
CA GLY A 170 1.77 20.16 10.89
C GLY A 170 2.21 20.59 12.29
N ALA A 171 2.21 21.90 12.54
CA ALA A 171 2.60 22.46 13.85
C ALA A 171 1.73 21.94 15.00
N THR A 172 0.43 21.78 14.79
CA THR A 172 -0.52 21.28 15.80
C THR A 172 -0.16 19.89 16.32
N ILE A 173 0.14 18.93 15.43
CA ILE A 173 0.53 17.57 15.84
C ILE A 173 1.88 17.58 16.53
N ARG A 174 2.85 18.36 16.02
CA ARG A 174 4.17 18.49 16.64
C ARG A 174 4.08 19.06 18.06
N ALA A 175 3.27 20.09 18.27
CA ALA A 175 3.06 20.69 19.59
C ALA A 175 2.39 19.72 20.56
N ALA A 176 1.36 18.98 20.11
CA ALA A 176 0.66 18.01 20.95
C ALA A 176 1.59 16.88 21.43
N VAL A 177 2.44 16.37 20.54
CA VAL A 177 3.41 15.30 20.86
C VAL A 177 4.55 15.81 21.75
N ALA A 178 5.00 17.05 21.55
CA ALA A 178 6.05 17.66 22.37
C ALA A 178 5.57 18.00 23.80
N GLY A 179 4.34 18.48 23.95
CA GLY A 179 3.76 18.84 25.25
C GLY A 179 3.60 17.66 26.21
N ASP A 180 3.22 16.49 25.70
CA ASP A 180 3.10 15.25 26.52
C ASP A 180 4.46 14.76 27.05
N SER A 181 5.52 14.95 26.26
CA SER A 181 6.89 14.57 26.66
C SER A 181 7.41 15.42 27.82
N ALA A 182 6.97 16.68 27.94
CA ALA A 182 7.35 17.58 29.04
C ALA A 182 6.59 17.27 30.34
N GLY A 183 5.37 16.75 30.26
CA GLY A 183 4.54 16.41 31.43
C GLY A 183 4.89 15.07 32.09
N GLN A 184 5.49 14.12 31.37
CA GLN A 184 5.88 12.80 31.91
C GLN A 184 7.26 12.80 32.61
N GLY A 185 8.00 13.91 32.56
CA GLY A 185 9.32 14.07 33.18
C GLY A 185 9.33 14.88 34.48
N ALA A 186 8.15 15.27 34.99
CA ALA A 186 7.95 15.94 36.27
C ALA A 186 7.24 15.00 37.24
#